data_AF-T1IJS9-F1
#
_entry.id   AF-T1IJS9-F1
#
_cell.length_a   1.000
_cell.length_b   1.000
_cell.length_c   1.000
_cell.angle_alpha   90.00
_cell.angle_beta   90.00
_cell.angle_gamma   90.00
#
_symmetry.space_group_name_H-M   'P 1'
#
loop_
_entity.id
_entity.type
_entity.pdbx_description
1 polymer ?
#
loop_
_entity_poly.entity_id
_entity_poly.type
_entity_poly.pdbx_seq_one_letter_code
_entity_poly.pdbx_strand_id
1 'polypeptide(L)'
;MNGILSFLKPLNPNPDSKWQKYFKDNEVLLQIDKDVRRLCPDISFFQQATEFPHEKITVYNHLRLHKRVEFSVLNYANVTRKGLGMSKLTLTTKKTNEEYLPLPEGQEAHWEVVERILFIYAMLNPGQSYVQGMNEIVGPIYYTFASNPNNEWREFAEADTFFCFTNLMSEIRDFFIKTLDDSDYGIVGLMNRLMNAVRENDFQLWKQLEQQELKPQFFSFRWLTLLLSQEFPLPDVIRVWDSLFADEKRFTFLLHVCCSIVLRDRILGSDFSTNMKMLQKNLQNTKSIYEIY
;
A
#
# COMPACT_ATOMS: atom_id res chain seq x y z
N MET A 1 24.54 -26.35 33.38
CA MET A 1 23.70 -26.43 32.16
C MET A 1 22.39 -25.61 32.28
N ASN A 2 22.38 -24.41 32.88
CA ASN A 2 21.14 -23.61 33.05
C ASN A 2 21.09 -22.31 32.22
N GLY A 3 22.07 -22.06 31.33
CA GLY A 3 22.15 -20.81 30.56
C GLY A 3 21.53 -20.84 29.16
N ILE A 4 21.28 -22.02 28.59
CA ILE A 4 20.89 -22.16 27.17
C ILE A 4 19.37 -22.10 26.98
N LEU A 5 18.59 -22.44 28.02
CA LEU A 5 17.12 -22.49 27.96
C LEU A 5 16.43 -21.12 28.06
N SER A 6 17.11 -20.08 28.54
CA SER A 6 16.51 -18.74 28.67
C SER A 6 16.32 -18.07 27.30
N PHE A 7 17.27 -18.23 26.37
CA PHE A 7 17.23 -17.62 25.03
C PHE A 7 16.17 -18.22 24.09
N LEU A 8 15.69 -19.44 24.37
CA LEU A 8 14.68 -20.12 23.58
C LEU A 8 13.27 -19.99 24.17
N LYS A 9 13.09 -19.24 25.27
CA LYS A 9 11.78 -19.07 25.89
C LYS A 9 10.92 -18.05 25.10
N PRO A 10 9.72 -18.42 24.63
CA PRO A 10 8.83 -17.51 23.87
C PRO A 10 8.48 -16.21 24.60
N LEU A 11 8.47 -16.25 25.93
CA LEU A 11 8.17 -15.11 26.79
C LEU A 11 9.43 -14.47 27.37
N ASN A 12 10.60 -14.65 26.74
CA ASN A 12 11.82 -14.01 27.22
C ASN A 12 11.75 -12.48 26.93
N PRO A 13 11.74 -11.62 27.96
CA PRO A 13 11.62 -10.17 27.81
C PRO A 13 12.96 -9.49 27.45
N ASN A 14 14.03 -10.27 27.28
CA ASN A 14 15.33 -9.72 26.89
C ASN A 14 15.25 -9.11 25.48
N PRO A 15 15.66 -7.84 25.28
CA PRO A 15 15.68 -7.16 23.97
C PRO A 15 16.39 -7.97 22.86
N ASP A 16 17.38 -8.79 23.20
CA ASP A 16 18.12 -9.63 22.24
C ASP A 16 17.46 -11.00 21.99
N SER A 17 16.26 -11.23 22.53
CA SER A 17 15.51 -12.47 22.36
C SER A 17 15.07 -12.65 20.91
N LYS A 18 15.36 -13.83 20.34
CA LYS A 18 14.85 -14.24 19.01
C LYS A 18 13.33 -14.18 18.94
N TRP A 19 12.64 -14.40 20.06
CA TRP A 19 11.18 -14.35 20.14
C TRP A 19 10.63 -12.93 20.10
N GLN A 20 11.32 -11.98 20.75
CA GLN A 20 10.91 -10.57 20.69
C GLN A 20 11.05 -10.03 19.26
N LYS A 21 12.14 -10.39 18.56
CA LYS A 21 12.28 -10.11 17.13
C LYS A 21 11.16 -10.78 16.31
N TYR A 22 10.92 -12.07 16.53
CA TYR A 22 9.85 -12.80 15.82
C TYR A 22 8.47 -12.15 15.97
N PHE A 23 8.09 -11.72 17.18
CA PHE A 23 6.80 -11.05 17.39
C PHE A 23 6.74 -9.68 16.72
N LYS A 24 7.82 -8.89 16.79
CA LYS A 24 7.91 -7.60 16.10
C LYS A 24 7.81 -7.77 14.57
N ASP A 25 8.48 -8.79 14.03
CA ASP A 25 8.40 -9.12 12.60
C ASP A 25 6.96 -9.52 12.22
N ASN A 26 6.25 -10.25 13.09
CA ASN A 26 4.84 -10.61 12.87
C ASN A 26 3.90 -9.40 12.96
N GLU A 27 4.18 -8.38 13.77
CA GLU A 27 3.40 -7.13 13.79
C GLU A 27 3.52 -6.37 12.46
N VAL A 28 4.72 -6.37 11.86
CA VAL A 28 4.95 -5.81 10.52
C VAL A 28 4.21 -6.64 9.47
N LEU A 29 4.36 -7.97 9.53
CA LEU A 29 3.69 -8.89 8.59
C LEU A 29 2.17 -8.77 8.66
N LEU A 30 1.59 -8.57 9.84
CA LEU A 30 0.13 -8.40 10.00
C LEU A 30 -0.38 -7.13 9.30
N GLN A 31 0.42 -6.06 9.24
CA GLN A 31 0.06 -4.86 8.50
C GLN A 31 0.15 -5.11 6.99
N ILE A 32 1.23 -5.76 6.55
CA ILE A 32 1.43 -6.13 5.15
C ILE A 32 0.28 -7.02 4.65
N ASP A 33 -0.02 -8.11 5.35
CA ASP A 33 -1.09 -9.08 5.00
C ASP A 33 -2.43 -8.37 4.81
N LYS A 34 -2.82 -7.48 5.73
CA LYS A 34 -4.05 -6.67 5.62
C LYS A 34 -4.07 -5.79 4.38
N ASP A 35 -2.94 -5.20 4.01
CA ASP A 35 -2.85 -4.27 2.89
C ASP A 35 -2.79 -4.98 1.54
N VAL A 36 -2.12 -6.13 1.45
CA VAL A 36 -2.06 -6.90 0.19
C VAL A 36 -3.36 -7.64 -0.12
N ARG A 37 -4.15 -8.02 0.90
CA ARG A 37 -5.47 -8.67 0.72
C ARG A 37 -6.55 -7.78 0.12
N ARG A 38 -6.26 -6.48 -0.05
CA ARG A 38 -7.16 -5.47 -0.64
C ARG A 38 -6.48 -4.68 -1.76
N LEU A 39 -5.34 -5.17 -2.26
CA LEU A 39 -4.55 -4.48 -3.29
C LEU A 39 -5.26 -4.55 -4.64
N CYS A 40 -5.53 -3.38 -5.24
CA CYS A 40 -6.21 -3.21 -6.52
C CYS A 40 -7.49 -4.09 -6.64
N PRO A 41 -8.52 -3.84 -5.81
CA PRO A 41 -9.72 -4.70 -5.74
C PRO A 41 -10.53 -4.74 -7.04
N ASP A 42 -10.34 -3.75 -7.91
CA ASP A 42 -11.03 -3.63 -9.20
C ASP A 42 -10.57 -4.66 -10.24
N ILE A 43 -9.47 -5.38 -9.98
CA ILE A 43 -8.96 -6.43 -10.87
C ILE A 43 -8.79 -7.76 -10.12
N SER A 44 -9.09 -8.87 -10.79
CA SER A 44 -8.93 -10.20 -10.21
C SER A 44 -7.48 -10.68 -10.15
N PHE A 45 -6.55 -9.98 -10.81
CA PHE A 45 -5.15 -10.40 -10.99
C PHE A 45 -4.50 -10.86 -9.68
N PHE A 46 -4.59 -10.06 -8.61
CA PHE A 46 -3.92 -10.37 -7.35
C PHE A 46 -4.46 -11.63 -6.65
N GLN A 47 -5.69 -12.06 -6.97
CA GLN A 47 -6.32 -13.28 -6.45
C GLN A 47 -6.03 -14.51 -7.31
N GLN A 48 -5.46 -14.33 -8.50
CA GLN A 48 -5.14 -15.43 -9.40
C GLN A 48 -3.82 -16.10 -8.99
N ALA A 49 -3.68 -17.36 -9.42
CA ALA A 49 -2.47 -18.13 -9.22
C ALA A 49 -1.34 -17.55 -10.08
N THR A 50 -0.17 -17.34 -9.49
CA THR A 50 1.04 -17.11 -10.28
C THR A 50 1.42 -18.38 -11.04
N GLU A 51 1.89 -18.21 -12.27
CA GLU A 51 2.47 -19.31 -13.06
C GLU A 51 3.81 -19.79 -12.49
N PHE A 52 4.46 -18.95 -11.68
CA PHE A 52 5.76 -19.20 -11.07
C PHE A 52 5.66 -19.15 -9.54
N PRO A 53 5.00 -20.15 -8.92
CA PRO A 53 4.90 -20.21 -7.47
C PRO A 53 6.23 -20.61 -6.84
N HIS A 54 6.54 -20.06 -5.66
CA HIS A 54 7.79 -20.35 -4.98
C HIS A 54 7.86 -21.84 -4.57
N GLU A 55 8.96 -22.54 -4.89
CA GLU A 55 9.11 -24.00 -4.70
C GLU A 55 8.79 -24.48 -3.27
N LYS A 56 9.19 -23.70 -2.25
CA LYS A 56 8.87 -23.98 -0.85
C LYS A 56 7.37 -24.05 -0.54
N ILE A 57 6.53 -23.34 -1.29
CA ILE A 57 5.08 -23.36 -1.14
C ILE A 57 4.49 -24.59 -1.85
N THR A 58 5.01 -24.95 -3.02
CA THR A 58 4.46 -26.02 -3.86
C THR A 58 4.97 -27.42 -3.54
N VAL A 59 6.27 -27.56 -3.24
CA VAL A 59 6.94 -28.87 -3.07
C VAL A 59 6.94 -29.32 -1.60
N TYR A 60 7.16 -28.38 -0.68
CA TYR A 60 7.40 -28.71 0.73
C TYR A 60 6.21 -28.36 1.64
N ASN A 61 5.15 -27.77 1.08
CA ASN A 61 4.01 -27.21 1.81
C ASN A 61 4.45 -26.43 3.06
N HIS A 62 5.55 -25.66 2.93
CA HIS A 62 6.08 -24.88 4.04
C HIS A 62 5.07 -23.81 4.47
N LEU A 63 5.24 -23.34 5.70
CA LEU A 63 4.37 -22.33 6.29
C LEU A 63 4.38 -21.05 5.43
N ARG A 64 3.28 -20.81 4.71
CA ARG A 64 3.02 -19.56 3.98
C ARG A 64 3.08 -18.38 4.94
N LEU A 65 3.54 -17.22 4.46
CA LEU A 65 3.76 -16.06 5.32
C LEU A 65 2.48 -15.63 6.03
N HIS A 66 1.37 -15.48 5.32
CA HIS A 66 0.08 -15.17 5.92
C HIS A 66 -0.35 -16.12 7.06
N LYS A 67 0.02 -17.41 7.04
CA LYS A 67 -0.27 -18.36 8.13
C LYS A 67 0.42 -18.01 9.46
N ARG A 68 1.46 -17.17 9.43
CA ARG A 68 2.14 -16.66 10.65
C ARG A 68 1.30 -15.64 11.41
N VAL A 69 0.34 -15.00 10.71
CA VAL A 69 -0.51 -13.94 11.23
C VAL A 69 -2.00 -14.31 11.20
N GLU A 70 -2.37 -15.41 10.54
CA GLU A 70 -3.60 -16.14 10.83
C GLU A 70 -3.66 -16.46 12.33
N PHE A 71 -4.71 -16.00 13.02
CA PHE A 71 -4.94 -16.12 14.47
C PHE A 71 -4.18 -15.14 15.39
N SER A 72 -4.70 -13.91 15.48
CA SER A 72 -4.62 -13.07 16.69
C SER A 72 -5.98 -12.57 17.22
N VAL A 73 -7.11 -12.97 16.61
CA VAL A 73 -8.44 -12.85 17.26
C VAL A 73 -8.81 -14.21 17.82
N LEU A 74 -8.62 -14.39 19.14
CA LEU A 74 -9.26 -15.50 19.85
C LEU A 74 -10.76 -15.45 19.54
N ASN A 75 -11.32 -16.55 19.03
CA ASN A 75 -12.76 -16.75 18.98
C ASN A 75 -13.28 -16.73 20.42
N TYR A 76 -13.66 -15.55 20.93
CA TYR A 76 -14.35 -15.46 22.20
C TYR A 76 -15.85 -15.64 21.92
N ALA A 77 -16.44 -16.67 22.51
CA ALA A 77 -17.89 -16.77 22.61
C ALA A 77 -18.28 -16.12 23.93
N ASN A 78 -19.11 -15.08 23.89
CA ASN A 78 -19.77 -14.62 25.12
C ASN A 78 -20.70 -15.73 25.61
N VAL A 79 -20.37 -16.36 26.74
CA VAL A 79 -21.27 -17.31 27.39
C VAL A 79 -22.30 -16.52 28.18
N THR A 80 -23.48 -16.27 27.59
CA THR A 80 -24.62 -15.76 28.35
C THR A 80 -25.32 -16.92 29.06
N ARG A 81 -25.18 -17.01 30.38
CA ARG A 81 -26.00 -17.90 31.22
C ARG A 81 -27.39 -17.29 31.38
N LYS A 82 -28.41 -17.91 30.78
CA LYS A 82 -29.78 -17.85 31.34
C LYS A 82 -29.92 -19.03 32.29
N GLY A 83 -30.59 -18.81 33.42
CA GLY A 83 -30.65 -19.74 34.55
C GLY A 83 -30.99 -21.19 34.16
N LEU A 84 -30.47 -22.11 34.99
CA LEU A 84 -30.67 -23.56 35.02
C LEU A 84 -30.90 -24.23 33.65
N GLY A 85 -29.79 -24.41 32.92
CA GLY A 85 -29.62 -25.51 31.99
C GLY A 85 -29.99 -25.22 30.54
N MET A 86 -29.12 -24.53 29.81
CA MET A 86 -28.71 -24.81 28.42
C MET A 86 -27.77 -23.70 27.94
N SER A 87 -26.53 -24.06 27.59
CA SER A 87 -25.55 -23.15 26.99
C SER A 87 -25.80 -23.05 25.48
N LYS A 88 -26.24 -21.88 24.98
CA LYS A 88 -26.27 -21.62 23.54
C LYS A 88 -24.99 -20.88 23.15
N LEU A 89 -24.07 -21.58 22.48
CA LEU A 89 -22.89 -20.96 21.87
C LEU A 89 -23.38 -20.06 20.72
N THR A 90 -23.20 -18.75 20.85
CA THR A 90 -23.40 -17.83 19.72
C THR A 90 -22.01 -17.49 19.19
N LEU A 91 -21.63 -18.13 18.07
CA LEU A 91 -20.41 -17.80 17.34
C LEU A 91 -20.67 -16.50 16.56
N THR A 92 -20.29 -15.35 17.13
CA THR A 92 -20.28 -14.09 16.36
C THR A 92 -18.99 -14.02 15.55
N THR A 93 -18.96 -14.68 14.39
CA THR A 93 -17.95 -14.41 13.38
C THR A 93 -18.30 -13.07 12.75
N LYS A 94 -17.55 -12.01 13.08
CA LYS A 94 -17.48 -10.86 12.18
C LYS A 94 -16.71 -11.35 10.94
N LYS A 95 -17.43 -11.93 9.97
CA LYS A 95 -16.92 -12.05 8.61
C LYS A 95 -16.74 -10.63 8.09
N THR A 96 -15.50 -10.18 7.95
CA THR A 96 -15.19 -9.07 7.05
C THR A 96 -15.48 -9.58 5.64
N ASN A 97 -16.44 -8.95 4.96
CA ASN A 97 -16.60 -9.13 3.53
C ASN A 97 -15.38 -8.50 2.84
N GLU A 98 -14.86 -9.14 1.77
CA GLU A 98 -13.88 -8.58 0.81
C GLU A 98 -12.38 -8.64 1.17
N GLU A 99 -11.89 -9.73 1.77
CA GLU A 99 -10.44 -10.00 1.83
C GLU A 99 -10.07 -11.14 0.87
N TYR A 100 -8.97 -10.97 0.11
CA TYR A 100 -8.45 -12.03 -0.75
C TYR A 100 -8.18 -13.30 0.03
N LEU A 101 -8.64 -14.43 -0.50
CA LEU A 101 -8.49 -15.72 0.14
C LEU A 101 -7.22 -16.43 -0.37
N PRO A 102 -6.55 -17.24 0.49
CA PRO A 102 -5.49 -18.12 0.04
C PRO A 102 -6.00 -19.15 -0.97
N LEU A 103 -5.17 -19.43 -1.98
CA LEU A 103 -5.45 -20.49 -2.95
C LEU A 103 -5.18 -21.89 -2.34
N PRO A 104 -5.71 -22.97 -2.96
CA PRO A 104 -5.45 -24.33 -2.52
C PRO A 104 -3.95 -24.67 -2.45
N GLU A 105 -3.62 -25.75 -1.73
CA GLU A 105 -2.25 -26.27 -1.66
C GLU A 105 -1.69 -26.55 -3.06
N GLY A 106 -0.40 -26.25 -3.27
CA GLY A 106 0.25 -26.33 -4.58
C GLY A 106 0.09 -25.10 -5.47
N GLN A 107 -0.73 -24.10 -5.11
CA GLN A 107 -0.84 -22.82 -5.81
C GLN A 107 -0.46 -21.66 -4.90
N GLU A 108 0.04 -20.59 -5.50
CA GLU A 108 0.36 -19.34 -4.81
C GLU A 108 -0.36 -18.18 -5.50
N ALA A 109 -1.05 -17.35 -4.72
CA ALA A 109 -1.70 -16.17 -5.25
C ALA A 109 -0.68 -15.04 -5.47
N HIS A 110 -0.93 -14.19 -6.46
CA HIS A 110 -0.12 -13.00 -6.71
C HIS A 110 -0.02 -12.08 -5.47
N TRP A 111 -1.06 -11.96 -4.65
CA TRP A 111 -0.99 -11.19 -3.39
C TRP A 111 -0.01 -11.79 -2.36
N GLU A 112 0.19 -13.12 -2.34
CA GLU A 112 1.17 -13.78 -1.46
C GLU A 112 2.61 -13.49 -1.90
N VAL A 113 2.83 -13.34 -3.22
CA VAL A 113 4.13 -12.91 -3.77
C VAL A 113 4.43 -11.48 -3.32
N VAL A 114 3.46 -10.58 -3.44
CA VAL A 114 3.60 -9.18 -2.98
C VAL A 114 3.82 -9.10 -1.46
N GLU A 115 3.11 -9.92 -0.67
CA GLU A 115 3.33 -10.04 0.79
C GLU A 115 4.81 -10.33 1.09
N ARG A 116 5.39 -11.30 0.38
CA ARG A 116 6.79 -11.70 0.57
C ARG A 116 7.77 -10.61 0.17
N ILE A 117 7.56 -9.94 -0.97
CA ILE A 117 8.41 -8.81 -1.41
C ILE A 117 8.46 -7.72 -0.33
N LEU A 118 7.29 -7.27 0.14
CA LEU A 118 7.18 -6.23 1.16
C LEU A 118 7.78 -6.68 2.50
N PHE A 119 7.55 -7.93 2.89
CA PHE A 119 8.09 -8.46 4.14
C PHE A 119 9.62 -8.52 4.10
N ILE A 120 10.22 -9.02 3.01
CA ILE A 120 11.67 -9.03 2.83
C ILE A 120 12.24 -7.61 2.84
N TYR A 121 11.61 -6.68 2.12
CA TYR A 121 12.04 -5.27 2.11
C TYR A 121 12.06 -4.68 3.53
N ALA A 122 11.00 -4.87 4.31
CA ALA A 122 10.90 -4.34 5.67
C ALA A 122 11.97 -4.93 6.60
N MET A 123 12.29 -6.21 6.44
CA MET A 123 13.33 -6.89 7.23
C MET A 123 14.75 -6.40 6.88
N LEU A 124 14.99 -6.06 5.60
CA LEU A 124 16.28 -5.55 5.14
C LEU A 124 16.46 -4.06 5.42
N ASN A 125 15.37 -3.31 5.62
CA ASN A 125 15.39 -1.87 5.85
C ASN A 125 14.75 -1.48 7.20
N PRO A 126 15.27 -1.95 8.36
CA PRO A 126 14.61 -1.78 9.65
C PRO A 126 14.46 -0.32 10.11
N GLY A 127 15.23 0.61 9.54
CA GLY A 127 15.09 2.05 9.82
C GLY A 127 13.83 2.68 9.21
N GLN A 128 13.37 2.16 8.06
CA GLN A 128 12.10 2.57 7.42
C GLN A 128 10.97 1.59 7.77
N SER A 129 11.28 0.29 7.81
CA SER A 129 10.32 -0.81 7.91
C SER A 129 9.24 -0.75 6.82
N TYR A 130 8.13 -1.46 7.02
CA TYR A 130 6.91 -1.27 6.23
C TYR A 130 6.14 -0.04 6.70
N VAL A 131 5.60 0.72 5.74
CA VAL A 131 4.65 1.81 5.97
C VAL A 131 3.44 1.59 5.08
N GLN A 132 2.24 1.76 5.65
CA GLN A 132 0.99 1.66 4.88
C GLN A 132 1.03 2.58 3.65
N GLY A 133 0.68 2.04 2.48
CA GLY A 133 0.79 2.70 1.19
C GLY A 133 1.92 2.13 0.32
N MET A 134 2.92 1.48 0.91
CA MET A 134 3.96 0.78 0.13
C MET A 134 3.39 -0.34 -0.75
N ASN A 135 2.31 -0.99 -0.32
CA ASN A 135 1.55 -1.95 -1.11
C ASN A 135 1.02 -1.34 -2.42
N GLU A 136 0.62 -0.07 -2.40
CA GLU A 136 0.10 0.65 -3.57
C GLU A 136 1.20 1.08 -4.55
N ILE A 137 2.46 1.09 -4.10
CA ILE A 137 3.63 1.35 -4.94
C ILE A 137 4.14 0.05 -5.57
N VAL A 138 4.28 -1.02 -4.78
CA VAL A 138 4.79 -2.30 -5.28
C VAL A 138 3.79 -2.99 -6.22
N GLY A 139 2.48 -2.81 -6.02
CA GLY A 139 1.44 -3.47 -6.80
C GLY A 139 1.55 -3.21 -8.30
N PRO A 140 1.60 -1.95 -8.78
CA PRO A 140 1.78 -1.64 -10.19
C PRO A 140 3.09 -2.16 -10.80
N ILE A 141 4.20 -2.12 -10.04
CA ILE A 141 5.50 -2.67 -10.48
C ILE A 141 5.36 -4.18 -10.71
N TYR A 142 4.85 -4.89 -9.70
CA TYR A 142 4.68 -6.33 -9.76
C TYR A 142 3.76 -6.76 -10.90
N TYR A 143 2.61 -6.10 -11.03
CA TYR A 143 1.68 -6.37 -12.12
C TYR A 143 2.35 -6.24 -13.49
N THR A 144 3.17 -5.20 -13.68
CA THR A 144 3.86 -4.94 -14.95
C THR A 144 4.82 -6.07 -15.32
N PHE A 145 5.60 -6.58 -14.35
CA PHE A 145 6.53 -7.69 -14.60
C PHE A 145 5.83 -9.04 -14.70
N ALA A 146 4.87 -9.33 -13.81
CA ALA A 146 4.16 -10.60 -13.78
C ALA A 146 3.12 -10.76 -14.91
N SER A 147 2.72 -9.66 -15.56
CA SER A 147 1.86 -9.68 -16.76
C SER A 147 2.63 -9.55 -18.07
N ASN A 148 3.95 -9.68 -18.05
CA ASN A 148 4.76 -9.52 -19.25
C ASN A 148 4.40 -10.57 -20.34
N PRO A 149 4.30 -10.19 -21.62
CA PRO A 149 4.02 -11.14 -22.70
C PRO A 149 5.10 -12.23 -22.84
N ASN A 150 6.35 -11.96 -22.44
CA ASN A 150 7.41 -12.94 -22.47
C ASN A 150 7.37 -13.81 -21.20
N ASN A 151 7.14 -15.11 -21.40
CA ASN A 151 7.06 -16.07 -20.30
C ASN A 151 8.36 -16.18 -19.51
N GLU A 152 9.52 -16.11 -20.18
CA GLU A 152 10.83 -16.19 -19.52
C GLU A 152 11.06 -15.00 -18.56
N TRP A 153 10.49 -13.84 -18.86
CA TRP A 153 10.66 -12.66 -18.01
C TRP A 153 9.73 -12.71 -16.79
N ARG A 154 8.56 -13.34 -16.92
CA ARG A 154 7.61 -13.50 -15.80
C ARG A 154 8.16 -14.38 -14.68
N GLU A 155 9.06 -15.31 -14.98
CA GLU A 155 9.75 -16.12 -13.96
C GLU A 155 10.53 -15.25 -12.96
N PHE A 156 11.12 -14.16 -13.44
CA PHE A 156 11.92 -13.24 -12.63
C PHE A 156 11.11 -12.10 -11.99
N ALA A 157 9.79 -12.05 -12.22
CA ALA A 157 8.95 -10.92 -11.84
C ALA A 157 9.03 -10.57 -10.35
N GLU A 158 9.12 -11.55 -9.44
CA GLU A 158 9.28 -11.29 -8.00
C GLU A 158 10.60 -10.57 -7.69
N ALA A 159 11.72 -11.09 -8.22
CA ALA A 159 13.05 -10.55 -7.96
C ALA A 159 13.22 -9.16 -8.60
N ASP A 160 12.79 -9.00 -9.84
CA ASP A 160 12.85 -7.71 -10.55
C ASP A 160 11.99 -6.67 -9.84
N THR A 161 10.79 -7.06 -9.38
CA THR A 161 9.94 -6.19 -8.57
C THR A 161 10.66 -5.75 -7.31
N PHE A 162 11.30 -6.67 -6.58
CA PHE A 162 12.00 -6.35 -5.34
C PHE A 162 13.09 -5.28 -5.56
N PHE A 163 13.91 -5.44 -6.59
CA PHE A 163 14.99 -4.47 -6.87
C PHE A 163 14.46 -3.14 -7.40
N CYS A 164 13.52 -3.15 -8.35
CA CYS A 164 12.91 -1.91 -8.85
C CYS A 164 12.18 -1.15 -7.74
N PHE A 165 11.42 -1.86 -6.91
CA PHE A 165 10.75 -1.29 -5.75
C PHE A 165 11.75 -0.70 -4.75
N THR A 166 12.84 -1.42 -4.44
CA THR A 166 13.88 -0.94 -3.52
C THR A 166 14.54 0.34 -4.05
N ASN A 167 14.85 0.38 -5.34
CA ASN A 167 15.42 1.57 -5.97
C ASN A 167 14.45 2.76 -5.90
N LEU A 168 13.18 2.55 -6.27
CA LEU A 168 12.17 3.61 -6.18
C LEU A 168 11.99 4.10 -4.74
N MET A 169 11.90 3.17 -3.78
CA MET A 169 11.78 3.50 -2.35
C MET A 169 12.97 4.29 -1.84
N SER A 170 14.18 4.10 -2.37
CA SER A 170 15.34 4.90 -1.99
C SER A 170 15.21 6.37 -2.37
N GLU A 171 14.44 6.68 -3.43
CA GLU A 171 14.16 8.05 -3.88
C GLU A 171 12.98 8.69 -3.16
N ILE A 172 11.92 7.91 -2.90
CA ILE A 172 10.66 8.43 -2.32
C ILE A 172 10.54 8.21 -0.81
N ARG A 173 11.57 7.66 -0.15
CA ARG A 173 11.59 7.32 1.28
C ARG A 173 11.13 8.48 2.17
N ASP A 174 11.62 9.68 1.85
CA ASP A 174 11.40 10.87 2.67
C ASP A 174 9.93 11.32 2.63
N PHE A 175 9.12 10.84 1.67
CA PHE A 175 7.67 11.05 1.64
C PHE A 175 6.94 10.25 2.73
N PHE A 176 7.51 9.12 3.17
CA PHE A 176 6.92 8.23 4.17
C PHE A 176 7.40 8.52 5.59
N ILE A 177 8.56 9.14 5.75
CA ILE A 177 9.16 9.43 7.07
C ILE A 177 8.93 10.89 7.44
N LYS A 178 7.84 11.16 8.17
CA LYS A 178 7.50 12.50 8.68
C LYS A 178 8.60 13.17 9.51
N THR A 179 9.50 12.41 10.13
CA THR A 179 10.60 12.95 10.94
C THR A 179 11.79 13.46 10.12
N LEU A 180 11.78 13.29 8.79
CA LEU A 180 12.81 13.81 7.87
C LEU A 180 12.31 15.04 7.09
N ASP A 181 11.13 15.56 7.43
CA ASP A 181 10.36 16.54 6.65
C ASP A 181 10.72 18.01 6.96
N ASP A 182 11.95 18.28 7.42
CA ASP A 182 12.46 19.64 7.69
C ASP A 182 13.05 20.34 6.44
N SER A 183 12.78 19.81 5.23
CA SER A 183 13.38 20.30 3.98
C SER A 183 12.35 20.67 2.90
N ASP A 184 12.72 21.59 2.02
CA ASP A 184 11.95 21.98 0.82
C ASP A 184 11.72 20.83 -0.19
N TYR A 185 12.37 19.68 0.03
CA TYR A 185 12.26 18.47 -0.80
C TYR A 185 11.34 17.41 -0.19
N GLY A 186 10.92 17.59 1.07
CA GLY A 186 9.97 16.72 1.73
C GLY A 186 8.54 16.87 1.19
N ILE A 187 7.61 16.12 1.77
CA ILE A 187 6.21 16.10 1.30
C ILE A 187 5.56 17.49 1.45
N VAL A 188 5.90 18.23 2.50
CA VAL A 188 5.43 19.62 2.69
C VAL A 188 5.97 20.54 1.58
N GLY A 189 7.23 20.41 1.21
CA GLY A 189 7.84 21.18 0.13
C GLY A 189 7.18 20.90 -1.22
N LEU A 190 6.89 19.64 -1.54
CA LEU A 190 6.15 19.27 -2.75
C LEU A 190 4.73 19.84 -2.77
N MET A 191 4.00 19.78 -1.64
CA MET A 191 2.66 20.37 -1.54
C MET A 191 2.69 21.89 -1.73
N ASN A 192 3.69 22.58 -1.19
CA ASN A 192 3.85 24.03 -1.40
C ASN A 192 4.13 24.36 -2.87
N ARG A 193 5.00 23.58 -3.52
CA ARG A 193 5.28 23.72 -4.97
C ARG A 193 4.05 23.45 -5.82
N LEU A 194 3.23 22.46 -5.47
CA LEU A 194 1.94 22.20 -6.11
C LEU A 194 1.03 23.42 -6.00
N MET A 195 0.86 23.98 -4.80
CA MET A 195 0.01 25.16 -4.60
C MET A 195 0.52 26.40 -5.33
N ASN A 196 1.84 26.57 -5.44
CA ASN A 196 2.43 27.62 -6.27
C ASN A 196 2.11 27.42 -7.76
N ALA A 197 2.22 26.19 -8.27
CA ALA A 197 1.84 25.88 -9.65
C ALA A 197 0.36 26.17 -9.91
N VAL A 198 -0.53 25.82 -8.98
CA VAL A 198 -1.97 26.18 -9.06
C VAL A 198 -2.15 27.70 -9.08
N ARG A 199 -1.44 28.44 -8.22
CA ARG A 199 -1.50 29.91 -8.16
C ARG A 199 -1.07 30.58 -9.47
N GLU A 200 -0.01 30.07 -10.10
CA GLU A 200 0.53 30.60 -11.35
C GLU A 200 -0.40 30.33 -12.54
N ASN A 201 -1.09 29.19 -12.55
CA ASN A 201 -2.00 28.80 -13.64
C ASN A 201 -3.43 29.32 -13.46
N ASP A 202 -3.93 29.39 -12.22
CA ASP A 202 -5.26 29.94 -11.89
C ASP A 202 -5.27 30.59 -10.48
N PHE A 203 -4.96 31.89 -10.46
CA PHE A 203 -4.94 32.67 -9.22
C PHE A 203 -6.30 32.74 -8.51
N GLN A 204 -7.42 32.73 -9.26
CA GLN A 204 -8.75 32.83 -8.64
C GLN A 204 -9.10 31.53 -7.92
N LEU A 205 -8.83 30.39 -8.54
CA LEU A 205 -8.97 29.07 -7.92
C LEU A 205 -8.10 28.97 -6.66
N TRP A 206 -6.81 29.30 -6.76
CA TRP A 206 -5.90 29.29 -5.63
C TRP A 206 -6.42 30.15 -4.46
N LYS A 207 -6.86 31.38 -4.75
CA LYS A 207 -7.39 32.29 -3.74
C LYS A 207 -8.65 31.72 -3.08
N GLN A 208 -9.52 31.06 -3.83
CA GLN A 208 -10.71 30.44 -3.28
C GLN A 208 -10.35 29.25 -2.36
N LEU A 209 -9.39 28.41 -2.75
CA LEU A 209 -8.90 27.32 -1.89
C LEU A 209 -8.37 27.86 -0.56
N GLU A 210 -7.57 28.93 -0.61
CA GLU A 210 -7.07 29.63 0.58
C GLU A 210 -8.21 30.21 1.44
N GLN A 211 -9.18 30.90 0.83
CA GLN A 211 -10.32 31.48 1.55
C GLN A 211 -11.22 30.43 2.21
N GLN A 212 -11.29 29.23 1.64
CA GLN A 212 -12.01 28.09 2.21
C GLN A 212 -11.17 27.28 3.21
N GLU A 213 -9.92 27.67 3.46
CA GLU A 213 -8.96 26.91 4.27
C GLU A 213 -8.77 25.46 3.77
N LEU A 214 -8.92 25.23 2.46
CA LEU A 214 -8.65 23.94 1.81
C LEU A 214 -7.14 23.74 1.66
N LYS A 215 -6.53 23.25 2.73
CA LYS A 215 -5.10 22.99 2.76
C LYS A 215 -4.72 21.81 1.85
N PRO A 216 -3.57 21.87 1.16
CA PRO A 216 -3.12 20.81 0.25
C PRO A 216 -2.97 19.44 0.92
N GLN A 217 -2.70 19.40 2.23
CA GLN A 217 -2.55 18.15 2.98
C GLN A 217 -3.80 17.26 2.92
N PHE A 218 -4.99 17.84 2.73
CA PHE A 218 -6.23 17.10 2.75
C PHE A 218 -6.55 16.35 1.44
N PHE A 219 -5.94 16.74 0.32
CA PHE A 219 -6.16 16.11 -0.97
C PHE A 219 -4.89 15.60 -1.62
N SER A 220 -3.80 16.39 -1.61
CA SER A 220 -2.59 16.08 -2.37
C SER A 220 -1.56 15.22 -1.63
N PHE A 221 -1.69 15.04 -0.31
CA PHE A 221 -0.75 14.22 0.46
C PHE A 221 -0.64 12.82 -0.14
N ARG A 222 -1.78 12.14 -0.29
CA ARG A 222 -1.87 10.78 -0.84
C ARG A 222 -1.45 10.71 -2.31
N TRP A 223 -1.81 11.73 -3.10
CA TRP A 223 -1.42 11.84 -4.50
C TRP A 223 0.10 11.81 -4.69
N LEU A 224 0.79 12.59 -3.87
CA LEU A 224 2.24 12.75 -3.96
C LEU A 224 2.97 11.58 -3.31
N THR A 225 2.55 11.11 -2.14
CA THR A 225 3.22 9.99 -1.45
C THR A 225 3.04 8.66 -2.19
N LEU A 226 1.91 8.47 -2.88
CA LEU A 226 1.61 7.23 -3.62
C LEU A 226 1.79 7.36 -5.13
N LEU A 227 2.40 8.45 -5.62
CA LEU A 227 2.62 8.68 -7.05
C LEU A 227 1.34 8.46 -7.89
N LEU A 228 0.20 8.96 -7.36
CA LEU A 228 -1.14 8.86 -7.93
C LEU A 228 -1.72 7.45 -8.08
N SER A 229 -1.10 6.41 -7.49
CA SER A 229 -1.50 5.01 -7.73
C SER A 229 -2.90 4.65 -7.22
N GLN A 230 -3.46 5.44 -6.30
CA GLN A 230 -4.84 5.27 -5.83
C GLN A 230 -5.84 6.25 -6.46
N GLU A 231 -5.41 7.18 -7.32
CA GLU A 231 -6.33 8.11 -7.98
C GLU A 231 -6.90 7.52 -9.26
N PHE A 232 -6.13 6.65 -9.92
CA PHE A 232 -6.44 6.09 -11.22
C PHE A 232 -6.60 4.56 -11.16
N PRO A 233 -7.37 3.95 -12.08
CA PRO A 233 -7.33 2.50 -12.29
C PRO A 233 -5.93 2.04 -12.69
N LEU A 234 -5.57 0.80 -12.36
CA LEU A 234 -4.21 0.28 -12.57
C LEU A 234 -3.64 0.51 -14.00
N PRO A 235 -4.40 0.28 -15.10
CA PRO A 235 -3.89 0.56 -16.45
C PRO A 235 -3.48 2.03 -16.65
N ASP A 236 -4.23 2.95 -16.08
CA ASP A 236 -3.96 4.39 -16.15
C ASP A 236 -2.78 4.78 -15.26
N VAL A 237 -2.64 4.15 -14.08
CA VAL A 237 -1.46 4.31 -13.21
C VAL A 237 -0.19 3.94 -13.95
N ILE A 238 -0.17 2.77 -14.61
CA ILE A 238 0.98 2.31 -15.40
C ILE A 238 1.30 3.32 -16.50
N ARG A 239 0.27 3.84 -17.19
CA ARG A 239 0.47 4.82 -18.26
C ARG A 239 1.03 6.16 -17.77
N VAL A 240 0.60 6.63 -16.59
CA VAL A 240 1.21 7.80 -15.93
C VAL A 240 2.65 7.50 -15.53
N TRP A 241 2.90 6.30 -15.02
CA TRP A 241 4.22 5.85 -14.58
C TRP A 241 5.22 5.68 -15.72
N ASP A 242 4.79 5.31 -16.92
CA ASP A 242 5.64 5.33 -18.13
C ASP A 242 6.26 6.72 -18.34
N SER A 243 5.43 7.76 -18.32
CA SER A 243 5.88 9.14 -18.47
C SER A 243 6.68 9.61 -17.26
N LEU A 244 6.25 9.26 -16.05
CA LEU A 244 6.91 9.63 -14.80
C LEU A 244 8.34 9.09 -14.75
N PHE A 245 8.56 7.81 -15.07
CA PHE A 245 9.88 7.20 -14.99
C PHE A 245 10.77 7.53 -16.19
N ALA A 246 10.20 7.90 -17.33
CA ALA A 246 10.95 8.41 -18.48
C ALA A 246 11.48 9.84 -18.28
N ASP A 247 10.86 10.64 -17.41
CA ASP A 247 11.24 12.03 -17.18
C ASP A 247 12.37 12.16 -16.13
N GLU A 248 13.48 12.82 -16.49
CA GLU A 248 14.58 13.12 -15.57
C GLU A 248 14.16 14.03 -14.40
N LYS A 249 13.10 14.83 -14.60
CA LYS A 249 12.48 15.72 -13.62
C LYS A 249 11.13 15.17 -13.15
N ARG A 250 11.00 13.85 -13.02
CA ARG A 250 9.77 13.12 -12.63
C ARG A 250 8.93 13.76 -11.53
N PHE A 251 9.52 14.26 -10.45
CA PHE A 251 8.74 14.88 -9.37
C PHE A 251 8.15 16.24 -9.77
N THR A 252 8.80 16.97 -10.69
CA THR A 252 8.21 18.18 -11.27
C THR A 252 7.10 17.82 -12.25
N PHE A 253 7.29 16.77 -13.06
CA PHE A 253 6.22 16.21 -13.90
C PHE A 253 5.00 15.80 -13.06
N LEU A 254 5.22 15.07 -11.96
CA LEU A 254 4.16 14.67 -11.02
C LEU A 254 3.39 15.89 -10.49
N LEU A 255 4.09 16.98 -10.13
CA LEU A 255 3.43 18.21 -9.70
C LEU A 255 2.56 18.83 -10.79
N HIS A 256 2.98 18.77 -12.06
CA HIS A 256 2.16 19.25 -13.18
C HIS A 256 0.91 18.38 -13.37
N VAL A 257 1.02 17.06 -13.25
CA VAL A 257 -0.15 16.15 -13.30
C VAL A 257 -1.10 16.44 -12.12
N CYS A 258 -0.58 16.58 -10.91
CA CYS A 258 -1.39 16.96 -9.75
C CYS A 258 -2.06 18.33 -9.96
N CYS A 259 -1.35 19.30 -10.54
CA CYS A 259 -1.87 20.62 -10.84
C CYS A 259 -3.01 20.56 -11.86
N SER A 260 -2.86 19.78 -12.93
CA SER A 260 -3.91 19.61 -13.94
C SER A 260 -5.17 18.97 -13.36
N ILE A 261 -5.05 18.03 -12.42
CA ILE A 261 -6.20 17.47 -11.67
C ILE A 261 -6.94 18.58 -10.92
N VAL A 262 -6.23 19.43 -10.16
CA VAL A 262 -6.84 20.54 -9.42
C VAL A 262 -7.54 21.54 -10.35
N LEU A 263 -6.93 21.84 -11.51
CA LEU A 263 -7.47 22.78 -12.49
C LEU A 263 -8.69 22.23 -13.25
N ARG A 264 -8.71 20.91 -13.51
CA ARG A 264 -9.81 20.23 -14.22
C ARG A 264 -11.14 20.39 -13.50
N ASP A 265 -11.10 20.27 -12.17
CA ASP A 265 -12.31 20.28 -11.36
C ASP A 265 -12.90 21.66 -11.12
N ARG A 266 -12.39 22.73 -11.80
CA ARG A 266 -12.81 24.15 -11.73
C ARG A 266 -13.80 24.37 -10.60
N ILE A 267 -13.25 24.42 -9.40
CA ILE A 267 -13.93 24.41 -8.09
C ILE A 267 -14.75 25.70 -7.85
N LEU A 268 -15.01 26.46 -8.91
CA LEU A 268 -15.62 27.77 -8.91
C LEU A 268 -17.12 27.62 -8.63
N GLY A 269 -17.51 27.95 -7.39
CA GLY A 269 -18.91 28.16 -7.01
C GLY A 269 -19.47 27.24 -5.93
N SER A 270 -18.74 26.22 -5.45
CA SER A 270 -19.23 25.32 -4.40
C SER A 270 -18.54 25.54 -3.05
N ASP A 271 -19.14 25.01 -1.98
CA ASP A 271 -18.66 25.12 -0.60
C ASP A 271 -17.49 24.16 -0.29
N PHE A 272 -16.85 24.34 0.87
CA PHE A 272 -15.72 23.51 1.32
C PHE A 272 -16.00 22.00 1.18
N SER A 273 -17.17 21.54 1.62
CA SER A 273 -17.49 20.10 1.64
C SER A 273 -17.59 19.53 0.23
N THR A 274 -18.23 20.25 -0.69
CA THR A 274 -18.36 19.81 -2.08
C THR A 274 -17.00 19.81 -2.78
N ASN A 275 -16.19 20.84 -2.55
CA ASN A 275 -14.86 20.98 -3.16
C ASN A 275 -13.89 19.91 -2.67
N MET A 276 -13.90 19.64 -1.36
CA MET A 276 -13.14 18.54 -0.78
C MET A 276 -13.57 17.19 -1.36
N LYS A 277 -14.88 16.95 -1.48
CA LYS A 277 -15.39 15.72 -2.09
C LYS A 277 -14.99 15.58 -3.55
N MET A 278 -14.96 16.67 -4.32
CA MET A 278 -14.50 16.64 -5.71
C MET A 278 -13.01 16.29 -5.78
N LEU A 279 -12.17 16.98 -5.00
CA LEU A 279 -10.74 16.71 -4.92
C LEU A 279 -10.39 15.31 -4.37
N GLN A 280 -11.23 14.74 -3.50
CA GLN A 280 -11.02 13.40 -2.94
C GLN A 280 -11.73 12.30 -3.75
N LYS A 281 -12.52 12.66 -4.76
CA LYS A 281 -13.21 11.67 -5.58
C LYS A 281 -12.18 10.98 -6.46
N ASN A 282 -12.06 9.66 -6.30
CA ASN A 282 -11.23 8.85 -7.18
C ASN A 282 -11.54 9.17 -8.66
N LEU A 283 -10.49 9.49 -9.42
CA LEU A 283 -10.56 9.73 -10.87
C LEU A 283 -10.86 8.43 -11.65
N GLN A 284 -11.02 7.31 -10.95
CA GLN A 284 -11.51 6.02 -11.45
C GLN A 284 -12.82 6.09 -12.24
N ASN A 285 -13.67 7.10 -12.01
CA ASN A 285 -14.94 7.29 -12.73
C ASN A 285 -14.92 8.37 -13.82
N THR A 286 -13.75 8.98 -14.07
CA THR A 286 -13.59 9.97 -15.13
C THR A 286 -13.12 9.31 -16.42
N LYS A 287 -13.73 9.70 -17.54
CA LYS A 287 -13.50 9.11 -18.86
C LYS A 287 -12.06 9.37 -19.30
N SER A 288 -11.17 8.43 -19.00
CA SER A 288 -9.82 8.28 -19.54
C SER A 288 -8.85 9.45 -19.31
N ILE A 289 -7.58 9.12 -19.04
CA ILE A 289 -6.48 10.08 -18.92
C ILE A 289 -6.29 10.98 -20.15
N TYR A 290 -6.88 10.64 -21.30
CA TYR A 290 -6.81 11.44 -22.52
C TYR A 290 -7.51 12.80 -22.40
N GLU A 291 -8.30 13.03 -21.35
CA GLU A 291 -8.83 14.37 -21.03
C GLU A 291 -7.87 15.21 -20.15
N ILE A 292 -6.74 14.63 -19.71
CA ILE A 292 -5.74 15.28 -18.83
C ILE A 292 -4.55 15.82 -19.63
N TYR A 293 -4.28 15.27 -20.82
CA TYR A 293 -3.27 15.74 -21.79
C TYR A 293 -3.88 16.70 -22.81
#